data_AF-A0A424K464-F1
#
_entry.id   AF-A0A424K464-F1
#
_cell.length_a   1.000
_cell.length_b   1.000
_cell.length_c   1.000
_cell.angle_alpha   90.00
_cell.angle_beta   90.00
_cell.angle_gamma   90.00
#
_symmetry.space_group_name_H-M   'P 1'
#
loop_
_entity.id
_entity.type
_entity.pdbx_description
1 polymer ?
#
loop_
_entity_poly.entity_id
_entity_poly.type
_entity_poly.pdbx_seq_one_letter_code
_entity_poly.pdbx_strand_id
1 'polypeptide(L)' 'DEPTGNLDTENSDMISKILFRYVKEEGSSLIMVTHDPKLANRASRKIKIKDGKIK' A
#
# COMPACT_ATOMS: atom_id res chain seq x y z
N ASP A 1 -3.51 -6.51 -5.25
CA ASP A 1 -2.08 -6.77 -5.50
C ASP A 1 -1.57 -5.64 -6.36
N GLU A 2 -0.53 -4.93 -5.93
CA GLU A 2 -0.04 -3.67 -6.53
C GLU A 2 -1.13 -2.71 -7.06
N PRO A 3 -1.93 -2.07 -6.19
CA PRO A 3 -3.14 -1.33 -6.60
C PRO A 3 -2.88 -0.08 -7.46
N THR A 4 -1.62 0.33 -7.62
CA THR A 4 -1.23 1.53 -8.37
C THR A 4 -0.19 1.25 -9.46
N GLY A 5 0.18 -0.01 -9.73
CA GLY A 5 1.31 -0.35 -10.61
C GLY A 5 1.17 0.12 -12.06
N ASN A 6 -0.07 0.31 -12.54
CA ASN A 6 -0.38 0.75 -13.91
C ASN A 6 -0.88 2.20 -13.99
N LEU A 7 -0.81 2.96 -12.91
CA LEU A 7 -1.30 4.34 -12.85
C LEU A 7 -0.14 5.32 -12.97
N ASP A 8 -0.39 6.50 -13.52
CA ASP A 8 0.54 7.62 -13.40
C ASP A 8 0.67 8.06 -11.94
N THR A 9 1.65 8.94 -11.68
CA THR A 9 1.99 9.38 -10.32
C THR A 9 0.83 10.08 -9.61
N GLU A 10 0.02 10.85 -10.33
CA GLU A 10 -1.09 11.62 -9.75
C GLU A 10 -2.23 10.67 -9.33
N ASN A 11 -2.63 9.80 -10.24
CA ASN A 11 -3.67 8.80 -9.99
C ASN A 11 -3.25 7.80 -8.90
N SER A 12 -1.97 7.40 -8.87
CA SER A 12 -1.41 6.53 -7.83
C SER A 12 -1.54 7.13 -6.43
N ASP A 13 -1.22 8.42 -6.28
CA ASP A 13 -1.32 9.10 -4.98
C ASP A 13 -2.78 9.29 -4.55
N MET A 14 -3.67 9.63 -5.49
CA MET A 14 -5.10 9.76 -5.22
C MET A 14 -5.70 8.44 -4.70
N ILE A 15 -5.50 7.34 -5.42
CA ILE A 15 -6.02 6.02 -5.02
C ILE A 15 -5.47 5.61 -3.65
N SER A 16 -4.17 5.83 -3.43
CA SER A 16 -3.55 5.51 -2.15
C SER A 16 -4.15 6.32 -1.00
N LYS A 17 -4.39 7.63 -1.19
CA LYS A 17 -5.09 8.47 -0.20
C LYS A 17 -6.48 7.93 0.12
N ILE A 18 -7.25 7.51 -0.88
CA ILE A 18 -8.59 6.93 -0.68
C ILE A 18 -8.51 5.66 0.16
N LEU A 19 -7.61 4.73 -0.18
CA LEU A 19 -7.45 3.46 0.54
C LEU A 19 -7.06 3.66 2.01
N PHE A 20 -6.05 4.49 2.28
CA PHE A 20 -5.61 4.77 3.65
C PHE A 20 -6.66 5.53 4.46
N ARG A 21 -7.42 6.42 3.82
CA ARG A 21 -8.52 7.13 4.48
C ARG A 21 -9.64 6.17 4.86
N TYR A 22 -10.06 5.30 3.95
CA TYR A 22 -11.10 4.29 4.19
C TYR A 22 -10.76 3.39 5.39
N VAL A 23 -9.52 2.90 5.45
CA VAL A 23 -9.01 2.12 6.60
C VAL A 23 -9.21 2.86 7.93
N LYS A 24 -8.89 4.16 7.94
CA LYS A 24 -8.96 4.99 9.14
C LYS A 24 -10.40 5.30 9.54
N GLU A 25 -11.27 5.61 8.57
CA GLU A 25 -12.65 6.01 8.80
C GLU A 25 -13.54 4.83 9.18
N GLU A 26 -13.39 3.70 8.50
CA GLU A 26 -14.24 2.52 8.70
C GLU A 26 -13.66 1.51 9.70
N GLY A 27 -12.52 1.81 10.33
CA GLY A 27 -11.83 0.86 11.22
C GLY A 27 -11.44 -0.46 10.54
N SER A 28 -11.31 -0.44 9.21
CA SER A 28 -10.99 -1.62 8.40
C SER A 28 -9.49 -1.94 8.40
N SER A 29 -9.12 -3.10 7.86
CA SER A 29 -7.71 -3.48 7.67
C SER A 29 -7.35 -3.48 6.18
N LEU A 30 -6.18 -2.91 5.84
CA LEU A 30 -5.63 -2.94 4.49
C LEU A 30 -4.35 -3.76 4.46
N ILE A 31 -4.34 -4.80 3.62
CA ILE A 31 -3.14 -5.55 3.25
C ILE A 31 -2.86 -5.23 1.79
N MET A 32 -1.64 -4.78 1.51
CA MET A 32 -1.22 -4.36 0.19
C MET A 32 0.20 -4.85 -0.10
N VAL A 33 0.40 -5.32 -1.32
CA VAL A 33 1.72 -5.60 -1.90
C VAL A 33 2.09 -4.42 -2.78
N THR A 34 3.33 -3.95 -2.67
CA THR A 34 3.85 -2.86 -3.48
C THR A 34 5.37 -2.90 -3.52
N HIS A 35 5.96 -2.53 -4.66
CA HIS A 35 7.38 -2.21 -4.78
C HIS A 35 7.69 -0.73 -4.48
N ASP A 36 6.70 0.14 -4.32
CA ASP A 36 6.88 1.57 -4.03
C ASP A 36 7.21 1.81 -2.54
N PRO A 37 8.43 2.27 -2.21
CA PRO A 37 8.81 2.58 -0.84
C PRO A 37 7.95 3.68 -0.20
N LYS A 38 7.44 4.65 -0.99
CA LYS A 38 6.60 5.74 -0.48
C LYS A 38 5.29 5.20 0.07
N LEU A 39 4.64 4.29 -0.65
CA LEU A 39 3.41 3.63 -0.21
C LEU A 39 3.66 2.70 0.97
N ALA A 40 4.72 1.90 0.91
CA ALA A 40 5.09 1.02 2.01
C ALA A 40 5.33 1.82 3.31
N ASN A 41 5.93 3.01 3.23
CA ASN A 41 6.22 3.87 4.39
C ASN A 41 4.96 4.49 5.02
N ARG A 42 3.83 4.52 4.32
CA ARG A 42 2.54 4.97 4.87
C ARG A 42 1.83 3.88 5.69
N ALA A 43 2.21 2.62 5.51
CA ALA A 43 1.61 1.51 6.25
C ALA A 43 2.15 1.43 7.69
N SER A 44 1.28 1.05 8.63
CA SER A 44 1.64 0.88 10.04
C SER A 44 2.65 -0.25 10.26
N ARG A 45 2.68 -1.25 9.36
CA ARG A 45 3.62 -2.36 9.40
C ARG A 45 4.11 -2.65 7.97
N LYS A 46 5.41 -2.90 7.85
CA LYS A 46 6.04 -3.37 6.61
C LYS A 46 6.58 -4.79 6.82
N ILE A 47 6.26 -5.69 5.90
CA ILE A 47 6.78 -7.05 5.89
C ILE A 47 7.57 -7.19 4.59
N LYS A 48 8.87 -7.49 4.69
CA LYS A 48 9.68 -7.80 3.51
C LYS A 48 9.62 -9.29 3.25
N ILE A 49 9.34 -9.66 2.01
CA ILE A 49 9.39 -11.05 1.56
C ILE A 49 10.56 -11.19 0.60
N LYS A 50 11.40 -12.21 0.81
CA LYS A 50 12.48 -12.60 -0.09
C LYS A 50 12.52 -14.12 -0.18
N ASP A 51 12.57 -14.65 -1.40
CA ASP A 51 12.66 -16.09 -1.66
C ASP A 51 11.58 -16.91 -0.90
N GLY A 52 10.35 -16.38 -0.86
CA GLY A 52 9.21 -17.00 -0.17
C GLY A 52 9.24 -16.91 1.37
N LYS A 53 10.19 -16.18 1.96
CA LYS A 53 10.35 -16.04 3.42
C LYS A 53 10.19 -14.59 3.87
N ILE A 54 9.61 -14.42 5.07
CA ILE A 54 9.56 -13.12 5.75
C ILE A 54 10.94 -12.79 6.32
N LYS A 55 11.43 -11.58 6.07
CA LYS A 55 12.72 -11.04 6.54
C LYS A 55 12.52 -9.80 7.40
#